data_AF-A0A7C3NBC2-F1
#
_entry.id   AF-A0A7C3NBC2-F1
#
_cell.length_a   1.000
_cell.length_b   1.000
_cell.length_c   1.000
_cell.angle_alpha   90.00
_cell.angle_beta   90.00
_cell.angle_gamma   90.00
#
_symmetry.space_group_name_H-M   'P 1'
#
loop_
_entity.id
_entity.type
_entity.pdbx_description
1 polymer ?
#
loop_
_entity_poly.entity_id
_entity_poly.type
_entity_poly.pdbx_seq_one_letter_code
_entity_poly.pdbx_strand_id
1 'polypeptide(L)'
;MPFPHHVRLVDFKFDRYPQWGDVYWYDFGIARAQQHTMAEPHLAVVISDTRSTLRGTVIIVPLSGAEHQRAGYKFHVPIKKADCPKLDKDSIVKVDQIYCVPRNPGLPDQYYLTHLSKKIMARIYEPLLRVLGVQYLVDDK
;
A
#
# COMPACT_ATOMS: atom_id res chain seq x y z
N MET A 1 9.44 -6.60 -8.63
CA MET A 1 9.48 -8.08 -8.55
C MET A 1 8.32 -8.58 -9.40
N PRO A 2 8.33 -9.82 -9.91
CA PRO A 2 7.15 -10.37 -10.56
C PRO A 2 6.03 -10.66 -9.55
N PHE A 3 4.78 -10.49 -9.96
CA PHE A 3 3.62 -10.93 -9.18
C PHE A 3 3.59 -12.48 -9.14
N PRO A 4 3.26 -13.11 -7.99
CA PRO A 4 3.29 -14.56 -7.83
C PRO A 4 2.08 -15.26 -8.49
N HIS A 5 1.98 -15.22 -9.82
CA HIS A 5 0.92 -15.88 -10.61
C HIS A 5 0.86 -17.40 -10.46
N HIS A 6 1.92 -18.03 -9.95
CA HIS A 6 2.04 -19.47 -9.82
C HIS A 6 1.29 -20.06 -8.62
N VAL A 7 0.82 -19.23 -7.70
CA VAL A 7 0.10 -19.69 -6.51
C VAL A 7 -1.39 -19.83 -6.86
N ARG A 8 -1.92 -21.05 -6.73
CA ARG A 8 -3.35 -21.31 -7.01
C ARG A 8 -4.20 -20.80 -5.84
N LEU A 9 -5.42 -20.36 -6.13
CA LEU A 9 -6.37 -19.90 -5.12
C LEU A 9 -6.60 -20.92 -4.00
N VAL A 10 -6.62 -22.21 -4.34
CA VAL A 10 -6.80 -23.31 -3.37
C VAL A 10 -5.65 -23.46 -2.37
N ASP A 11 -4.48 -22.91 -2.69
CA ASP A 11 -3.29 -22.96 -1.85
C ASP A 11 -3.15 -21.71 -0.97
N PHE A 12 -4.04 -20.71 -1.13
CA PHE A 12 -3.99 -19.48 -0.34
C PHE A 12 -4.25 -19.75 1.13
N LYS A 13 -3.39 -19.18 1.97
CA LYS A 13 -3.51 -19.20 3.42
C LYS A 13 -3.77 -17.80 3.93
N PHE A 14 -4.44 -17.73 5.07
CA PHE A 14 -4.78 -16.48 5.76
C PHE A 14 -4.53 -16.66 7.25
N ASP A 15 -3.37 -17.21 7.60
CA ASP A 15 -2.97 -17.44 8.99
C ASP A 15 -2.45 -16.11 9.59
N ARG A 16 -1.83 -15.26 8.78
CA ARG A 16 -1.40 -13.90 9.20
C ARG A 16 -2.57 -12.93 9.10
N TYR A 17 -2.83 -12.19 10.17
CA TYR A 17 -3.66 -10.99 10.07
C TYR A 17 -2.77 -9.82 9.62
N PRO A 18 -3.08 -9.14 8.49
CA PRO A 18 -2.26 -8.03 8.01
C PRO A 18 -2.12 -6.96 9.08
N GLN A 19 -0.93 -6.39 9.22
CA GLN A 19 -0.64 -5.36 10.21
C GLN A 19 -0.32 -4.03 9.53
N TRP A 20 -0.49 -2.94 10.28
CA TRP A 20 -0.02 -1.62 9.87
C TRP A 20 1.44 -1.66 9.42
N GLY A 21 1.73 -1.21 8.20
CA GLY A 21 3.07 -1.25 7.61
C GLY A 21 3.45 -2.54 6.89
N ASP A 22 2.60 -3.57 6.91
CA ASP A 22 2.82 -4.75 6.08
C ASP A 22 2.69 -4.40 4.59
N VAL A 23 3.54 -5.01 3.77
CA VAL A 23 3.55 -4.86 2.31
C VAL A 23 3.15 -6.18 1.68
N TYR A 24 2.16 -6.13 0.81
CA TYR A 24 1.63 -7.27 0.08
C TYR A 24 1.61 -6.99 -1.42
N TRP A 25 1.70 -8.04 -2.22
CA TRP A 25 1.15 -8.00 -3.57
C TRP A 25 -0.38 -7.90 -3.51
N TYR A 26 -0.95 -7.08 -4.38
CA TYR A 26 -2.39 -6.93 -4.53
C TYR A 26 -2.74 -6.69 -5.99
N ASP A 27 -3.78 -7.38 -6.48
CA ASP A 27 -4.29 -7.18 -7.83
C ASP A 27 -5.36 -6.07 -7.84
N PHE A 28 -5.02 -4.91 -8.42
CA PHE A 28 -5.94 -3.78 -8.55
C PHE A 28 -6.93 -3.94 -9.70
N GLY A 29 -6.88 -5.06 -10.43
CA GLY A 29 -7.81 -5.39 -11.50
C GLY A 29 -7.53 -4.62 -12.78
N ILE A 30 -8.56 -4.36 -13.58
CA ILE A 30 -8.43 -3.78 -14.92
C ILE A 30 -8.56 -2.25 -14.85
N ALA A 31 -7.71 -1.55 -15.60
CA ALA A 31 -7.80 -0.10 -15.75
C ALA A 31 -9.17 0.31 -16.30
N ARG A 32 -9.86 1.19 -15.60
CA ARG A 32 -11.11 1.79 -16.08
C ARG A 32 -10.79 3.14 -16.72
N ALA A 33 -11.17 3.33 -17.98
CA ALA A 33 -10.75 4.46 -18.83
C ALA A 33 -10.98 5.86 -18.23
N GLN A 34 -11.87 5.99 -17.23
CA GLN A 34 -12.19 7.26 -16.58
C GLN A 34 -11.56 7.42 -15.17
N GLN A 35 -10.85 6.40 -14.67
CA GLN A 35 -10.22 6.46 -13.36
C GLN A 35 -8.69 6.46 -13.51
N HIS A 36 -8.04 7.47 -12.93
CA HIS A 36 -6.58 7.49 -12.77
C HIS A 36 -6.12 6.62 -11.58
N THR A 37 -6.88 5.57 -11.28
CA THR A 37 -6.58 4.61 -10.20
C THR A 37 -5.54 3.60 -10.66
N MET A 38 -4.91 2.92 -9.69
CA MET A 38 -4.03 1.80 -9.98
C MET A 38 -4.82 0.69 -10.66
N ALA A 39 -4.16 -0.03 -11.55
CA ALA A 39 -4.64 -1.23 -12.20
C ALA A 39 -3.51 -2.24 -12.21
N GLU A 40 -3.81 -3.50 -12.53
CA GLU A 40 -2.88 -4.61 -12.57
C GLU A 40 -2.30 -4.94 -11.18
N PRO A 41 -1.53 -6.04 -11.06
CA PRO A 41 -0.91 -6.37 -9.79
C PRO A 41 0.23 -5.43 -9.40
N HIS A 42 0.14 -4.86 -8.21
CA HIS A 42 1.15 -4.00 -7.61
C HIS A 42 1.40 -4.37 -6.16
N LEU A 43 2.57 -3.99 -5.63
CA LEU A 43 2.76 -3.98 -4.19
C LEU A 43 1.86 -2.91 -3.56
N ALA A 44 1.40 -3.15 -2.34
CA ALA A 44 0.61 -2.21 -1.57
C ALA A 44 0.99 -2.31 -0.10
N VAL A 45 0.98 -1.18 0.60
CA VAL A 45 1.24 -1.12 2.04
C VAL A 45 -0.08 -0.95 2.79
N VAL A 46 -0.24 -1.71 3.88
CA VAL A 46 -1.35 -1.58 4.82
C VAL A 46 -1.16 -0.32 5.66
N ILE A 47 -2.14 0.59 5.57
CA ILE A 47 -2.15 1.85 6.33
C ILE A 47 -3.23 1.88 7.42
N SER A 48 -4.14 0.92 7.49
CA SER A 48 -5.06 0.83 8.64
C SER A 48 -4.35 0.26 9.88
N ASP A 49 -4.62 0.82 11.07
CA ASP A 49 -4.36 0.09 12.32
C ASP A 49 -5.42 -0.99 12.50
N THR A 50 -5.09 -2.18 11.99
CA THR A 50 -5.94 -3.36 11.97
C THR A 50 -6.40 -3.87 13.35
N ARG A 51 -5.81 -3.39 14.45
CA ARG A 51 -6.27 -3.69 15.81
C ARG A 51 -7.47 -2.83 16.22
N SER A 52 -7.63 -1.70 15.56
CA SER A 52 -8.59 -0.65 15.88
C SER A 52 -9.71 -0.55 14.84
N THR A 53 -9.53 -1.12 13.64
CA THR A 53 -10.53 -1.13 12.55
C THR A 53 -11.35 -2.42 12.52
N LEU A 54 -12.49 -2.39 11.82
CA LEU A 54 -13.36 -3.55 11.62
C LEU A 54 -12.59 -4.77 11.07
N ARG A 55 -12.88 -5.95 11.61
CA ARG A 55 -12.26 -7.20 11.15
C ARG A 55 -12.74 -7.56 9.74
N GLY A 56 -11.83 -8.12 8.94
CA GLY A 56 -12.13 -8.65 7.61
C GLY A 56 -11.83 -7.70 6.45
N THR A 57 -11.64 -6.40 6.72
CA THR A 57 -11.20 -5.41 5.73
C THR A 57 -9.95 -4.68 6.23
N VAL A 58 -9.12 -4.24 5.29
CA VAL A 58 -7.97 -3.39 5.59
C VAL A 58 -7.87 -2.25 4.59
N ILE A 59 -7.21 -1.17 4.99
CA ILE A 59 -6.94 -0.03 4.12
C ILE A 59 -5.51 -0.13 3.61
N ILE A 60 -5.35 -0.08 2.30
CA ILE A 60 -4.06 -0.14 1.61
C ILE A 60 -3.85 1.07 0.70
N VAL A 61 -2.58 1.36 0.42
CA VAL A 61 -2.17 2.30 -0.64
C VAL A 61 -1.12 1.63 -1.53
N PRO A 62 -1.17 1.84 -2.86
CA PRO A 62 -0.31 1.13 -3.79
C PRO A 62 1.10 1.70 -3.84
N LEU A 63 2.03 0.83 -4.20
CA LEU A 63 3.41 1.13 -4.55
C LEU A 63 3.61 1.02 -6.07
N SER A 64 4.52 1.83 -6.58
CA SER A 64 4.95 1.82 -7.98
C SER A 64 6.46 2.06 -8.06
N GLY A 65 7.09 1.76 -9.19
CA GLY A 65 8.50 2.13 -9.41
C GLY A 65 8.72 3.64 -9.35
N ALA A 66 9.88 4.06 -8.85
CA ALA A 66 10.23 5.47 -8.71
C ALA A 66 10.32 6.22 -10.05
N GLU A 67 10.49 5.52 -11.16
CA GLU A 67 10.41 6.05 -12.53
C GLU A 67 9.04 6.69 -12.85
N HIS A 68 7.99 6.34 -12.10
CA HIS A 68 6.66 6.93 -12.23
C HIS A 68 6.44 8.15 -11.31
N GLN A 69 7.48 8.63 -10.65
CA GLN A 69 7.41 9.83 -9.82
C GLN A 69 7.19 11.07 -10.69
N ARG A 70 6.19 11.88 -10.34
CA ARG A 70 5.93 13.17 -10.97
C ARG A 70 6.71 14.25 -10.23
N ALA A 71 7.48 15.06 -10.94
CA ALA A 71 8.24 16.16 -10.35
C ALA A 71 7.33 17.11 -9.58
N GLY A 72 7.70 17.47 -8.35
CA GLY A 72 6.92 18.36 -7.48
C GLY A 72 5.63 17.75 -6.89
N TYR A 73 5.26 16.52 -7.24
CA TYR A 73 4.03 15.89 -6.74
C TYR A 73 4.24 15.30 -5.34
N LYS A 74 3.63 15.94 -4.33
CA LYS A 74 3.90 15.67 -2.90
C LYS A 74 3.27 14.38 -2.37
N PHE A 75 2.35 13.76 -3.12
CA PHE A 75 1.65 12.54 -2.71
C PHE A 75 2.31 11.24 -3.21
N HIS A 76 3.45 11.36 -3.89
CA HIS A 76 4.36 10.25 -4.15
C HIS A 76 5.47 10.24 -3.10
N VAL A 77 5.39 9.30 -2.17
CA VAL A 77 6.37 9.18 -1.08
C VAL A 77 7.46 8.20 -1.48
N PRO A 78 8.73 8.62 -1.61
CA PRO A 78 9.80 7.73 -2.06
C PRO A 78 10.21 6.74 -0.97
N ILE A 79 10.31 5.47 -1.35
CA ILE A 79 10.95 4.40 -0.56
C ILE A 79 12.16 3.92 -1.34
N LYS A 80 13.35 4.16 -0.80
CA LYS A 80 14.59 3.66 -1.40
C LYS A 80 14.73 2.17 -1.10
N LYS A 81 15.29 1.42 -2.04
CA LYS A 81 15.67 0.01 -1.82
C LYS A 81 16.61 -0.16 -0.63
N ALA A 82 17.47 0.83 -0.39
CA ALA A 82 18.34 0.84 0.80
C ALA A 82 17.55 0.88 2.13
N ASP A 83 16.38 1.55 2.16
CA ASP A 83 15.52 1.62 3.33
C ASP A 83 14.67 0.34 3.50
N CYS A 84 14.40 -0.38 2.39
CA CYS A 84 13.63 -1.62 2.36
C CYS A 84 14.25 -2.63 1.37
N PRO A 85 15.25 -3.43 1.79
CA PRO A 85 16.03 -4.29 0.89
C PRO A 85 15.24 -5.41 0.19
N LYS A 86 14.02 -5.71 0.67
CA LYS A 86 13.11 -6.68 0.04
C LYS A 86 12.47 -6.14 -1.25
N LEU A 87 12.49 -4.83 -1.47
CA LEU A 87 12.09 -4.25 -2.76
C LEU A 87 13.19 -4.52 -3.80
N ASP A 88 12.80 -4.76 -5.05
CA ASP A 88 13.76 -4.95 -6.14
C ASP A 88 14.36 -3.64 -6.65
N LYS A 89 13.64 -2.52 -6.50
CA LYS A 89 14.01 -1.18 -6.96
C LYS A 89 13.49 -0.09 -6.03
N ASP A 90 14.03 1.12 -6.21
CA ASP A 90 13.46 2.33 -5.62
C ASP A 90 12.00 2.49 -6.08
N SER A 91 11.14 2.83 -5.13
CA SER A 91 9.70 2.82 -5.32
C SER A 91 9.08 4.10 -4.76
N ILE A 92 7.84 4.35 -5.13
CA ILE A 92 6.98 5.39 -4.58
C ILE A 92 5.71 4.77 -4.01
N VAL A 93 5.26 5.26 -2.86
CA VAL A 93 3.91 5.02 -2.33
C VAL A 93 3.01 6.15 -2.82
N LYS A 94 1.86 5.81 -3.42
CA LYS A 94 0.88 6.80 -3.91
C LYS A 94 -0.21 7.00 -2.86
N VAL A 95 0.02 7.90 -1.91
CA VAL A 95 -0.81 8.04 -0.71
C VAL A 95 -2.18 8.69 -0.97
N ASP A 96 -2.36 9.28 -2.15
CA ASP A 96 -3.62 9.81 -2.67
C ASP A 96 -4.52 8.74 -3.30
N GLN A 97 -4.05 7.49 -3.40
CA GLN A 97 -4.82 6.36 -3.91
C GLN A 97 -5.10 5.35 -2.80
N ILE A 98 -6.23 5.53 -2.11
CA ILE A 98 -6.58 4.74 -0.93
C ILE A 98 -7.64 3.71 -1.30
N TYR A 99 -7.41 2.44 -0.91
CA TYR A 99 -8.33 1.34 -1.18
C TYR A 99 -8.71 0.66 0.13
N CYS A 100 -9.99 0.38 0.30
CA CYS A 100 -10.49 -0.53 1.34
C CYS A 100 -10.71 -1.90 0.68
N VAL A 101 -10.00 -2.91 1.16
CA VAL A 101 -9.96 -4.23 0.52
C VAL A 101 -10.29 -5.33 1.52
N PRO A 102 -10.93 -6.43 1.10
CA PRO A 102 -11.12 -7.57 1.97
C PRO A 102 -9.79 -8.23 2.28
N ARG A 103 -9.58 -8.65 3.54
CA ARG A 103 -8.43 -9.48 3.94
C ARG A 103 -8.46 -10.82 3.22
N ASN A 104 -9.61 -11.49 3.22
CA ASN A 104 -9.83 -12.74 2.50
C ASN A 104 -10.88 -12.48 1.41
N PRO A 105 -10.59 -12.71 0.12
CA PRO A 105 -9.39 -13.37 -0.42
C PRO A 105 -8.22 -12.43 -0.76
N GLY A 106 -8.32 -11.12 -0.46
CA GLY A 106 -7.45 -10.11 -1.07
C GLY A 106 -5.98 -10.09 -0.63
N LEU A 107 -5.65 -10.56 0.57
CA LEU A 107 -4.30 -10.52 1.14
C LEU A 107 -3.87 -11.88 1.71
N PRO A 108 -3.64 -12.88 0.83
CA PRO A 108 -3.14 -14.18 1.25
C PRO A 108 -1.69 -14.08 1.75
N ASP A 109 -1.29 -14.99 2.62
CA ASP A 109 0.05 -15.01 3.24
C ASP A 109 1.16 -15.11 2.19
N GLN A 110 0.90 -15.78 1.08
CA GLN A 110 1.84 -15.93 -0.05
C GLN A 110 2.13 -14.61 -0.77
N TYR A 111 1.28 -13.60 -0.60
CA TYR A 111 1.47 -12.28 -1.20
C TYR A 111 2.23 -11.33 -0.28
N TYR A 112 2.45 -11.71 0.98
CA TYR A 112 3.24 -10.92 1.91
C TYR A 112 4.69 -10.83 1.45
N LEU A 113 5.22 -9.61 1.44
CA LEU A 113 6.61 -9.34 1.08
C LEU A 113 7.46 -8.99 2.30
N THR A 114 7.04 -7.98 3.05
CA THR A 114 7.86 -7.38 4.11
C THR A 114 7.03 -6.45 4.99
N HIS A 115 7.67 -5.84 5.99
CA HIS A 115 7.08 -4.87 6.90
C HIS A 115 7.95 -3.60 6.91
N LEU A 116 7.32 -2.44 6.72
CA LEU A 116 8.01 -1.15 6.72
C LEU A 116 8.31 -0.69 8.15
N SER A 117 9.47 -0.08 8.34
CA SER A 117 9.82 0.50 9.65
C SER A 117 8.91 1.68 10.02
N LYS A 118 8.76 1.92 11.33
CA LYS A 118 8.02 3.10 11.85
C LYS A 118 8.50 4.42 11.23
N LYS A 119 9.80 4.55 10.95
CA LYS A 119 10.38 5.74 10.32
C LYS A 119 9.86 5.94 8.89
N ILE A 120 9.77 4.87 8.09
CA ILE A 120 9.23 4.93 6.73
C ILE A 120 7.72 5.23 6.80
N MET A 121 7.01 4.53 7.69
CA MET A 121 5.58 4.74 7.85
C MET A 121 5.23 6.18 8.30
N ALA A 122 6.02 6.79 9.19
CA ALA A 122 5.83 8.20 9.55
C ALA A 122 5.94 9.14 8.33
N ARG A 123 6.91 8.88 7.43
CA ARG A 123 7.07 9.64 6.17
C ARG A 123 5.90 9.44 5.21
N ILE A 124 5.23 8.28 5.24
CA ILE A 124 4.03 8.00 4.45
C ILE A 124 2.83 8.76 5.03
N TYR A 125 2.72 8.80 6.36
CA TYR A 125 1.57 9.38 7.05
C TYR A 125 1.48 10.89 6.94
N GLU A 126 2.60 11.60 6.96
CA GLU A 126 2.59 13.06 6.83
C GLU A 126 1.78 13.53 5.60
N PRO A 127 2.11 13.13 4.35
CA PRO A 127 1.32 13.51 3.18
C PRO A 127 -0.05 12.82 3.12
N LEU A 128 -0.20 11.60 3.64
CA LEU A 128 -1.50 10.91 3.72
C LEU A 128 -2.53 11.71 4.54
N LEU A 129 -2.13 12.25 5.69
CA LEU A 129 -3.01 13.07 6.53
C LEU A 129 -3.41 14.37 5.81
N ARG A 130 -2.55 14.92 4.94
CA ARG A 130 -2.90 16.06 4.08
C ARG A 130 -3.92 15.68 3.01
N VAL A 131 -3.77 14.51 2.38
CA VAL A 131 -4.77 13.96 1.44
C VAL A 131 -6.14 13.87 2.12
N LEU A 132 -6.17 13.42 3.37
CA LEU A 132 -7.39 13.28 4.17
C LEU A 132 -7.90 14.60 4.78
N GLY A 133 -7.24 15.73 4.51
CA GLY A 133 -7.64 17.05 5.01
C GLY A 133 -7.45 17.25 6.51
N VAL A 134 -6.76 16.35 7.21
CA VAL A 134 -6.60 16.42 8.68
C VAL A 134 -5.86 17.68 9.12
N GLN A 135 -4.94 18.20 8.29
CA GLN A 135 -4.23 19.45 8.57
C GLN A 135 -5.18 20.63 8.84
N TYR A 136 -6.32 20.70 8.13
CA TYR A 136 -7.30 21.77 8.31
C TYR A 136 -8.08 21.66 9.62
N LEU A 137 -8.03 20.51 10.29
CA LEU A 137 -8.67 20.30 11.59
C LEU A 137 -7.77 20.68 12.76
N VAL A 138 -6.47 20.81 12.52
CA VAL A 138 -5.46 21.11 13.55
C VAL A 138 -5.06 22.58 13.53
N ASP A 139 -5.10 23.22 12.36
CA ASP A 139 -4.71 24.62 12.16
C ASP A 139 -5.84 25.63 12.46
N ASP A 140 -7.07 25.19 12.70
CA ASP A 140 -8.20 26.01 13.17
C ASP A 140 -8.15 26.27 14.71
N LYS A 141 -6.95 26.40 15.27
CA LYS A 141 -6.69 26.78 16.67
C LYS A 141 -5.77 27.99 16.78
#